data_AF-Q99N21-F1
#
_entry.id   AF-Q99N21-F1
#
_cell.length_a   1.000
_cell.length_b   1.000
_cell.length_c   1.000
_cell.angle_alpha   90.00
_cell.angle_beta   90.00
_cell.angle_gamma   90.00
#
_symmetry.space_group_name_H-M   'P 1'
#
loop_
_entity.id
_entity.type
_entity.pdbx_description
1 polymer ?
#
loop_
_entity_poly.entity_id
_entity_poly.type
_entity_poly.pdbx_seq_one_letter_code
_entity_poly.pdbx_strand_id
1 'polypeptide(L)'
;MEEKHQEETGELTLVLALATLIAAFGSSFQYGYNVAAVNSPSEFMQQFYNDTYYDRNEENIESFTLTLLWSLTVSMFPFGGFISSLVVGNLVNKLG
;
A
#
# COMPACT_ATOMS: atom_id res chain seq x y z
N MET A 1 -13.72 37.46 41.63
CA MET A 1 -12.93 36.23 41.77
C MET A 1 -12.78 35.70 40.35
N GLU A 2 -11.63 35.94 39.74
CA GLU A 2 -11.37 35.55 38.34
C GLU A 2 -11.23 34.03 38.27
N GLU A 3 -12.14 33.38 37.54
CA GLU A 3 -11.98 31.99 37.14
C GLU A 3 -10.96 31.93 36.01
N LYS A 4 -9.73 31.48 36.33
CA LYS A 4 -8.73 31.15 35.33
C LYS A 4 -9.16 29.85 34.65
N HIS A 5 -9.56 29.95 33.38
CA HIS A 5 -9.57 28.82 32.46
C HIS A 5 -8.12 28.29 32.37
N GLN A 6 -7.92 27.09 32.92
CA GLN A 6 -6.65 26.39 32.86
C GLN A 6 -6.58 25.71 31.49
N GLU A 7 -5.81 26.29 30.58
CA GLU A 7 -5.46 25.67 29.30
C GLU A 7 -4.50 24.50 29.61
N GLU A 8 -5.02 23.26 29.60
CA GLU A 8 -4.17 22.07 29.73
C GLU A 8 -3.37 21.90 28.45
N THR A 9 -2.14 22.42 28.44
CA THR A 9 -1.14 22.11 27.43
C THR A 9 -0.68 20.67 27.66
N GLY A 10 -1.35 19.71 27.01
CA GLY A 10 -0.98 18.30 27.09
C GLY A 10 0.47 18.08 26.64
N GLU A 11 1.35 17.71 27.57
CA GLU A 11 2.74 17.37 27.26
C GLU A 11 2.79 16.05 26.47
N LEU A 12 3.38 16.07 25.27
CA LEU A 12 3.56 14.87 24.47
C LEU A 12 4.53 13.92 25.17
N THR A 13 4.01 12.81 25.70
CA THR A 13 4.83 11.77 26.32
C THR A 13 5.67 11.06 25.25
N LEU A 14 6.96 10.82 25.52
CA LEU A 14 7.90 10.16 24.60
C LEU A 14 7.36 8.82 24.08
N VAL A 15 6.64 8.08 24.93
CA VAL A 15 5.98 6.81 24.55
C VAL A 15 4.90 7.00 23.48
N LEU A 16 4.08 8.05 23.57
CA LEU A 16 3.06 8.36 22.57
C LEU A 16 3.68 8.76 21.24
N ALA A 17 4.77 9.52 21.28
CA ALA A 17 5.53 9.89 20.08
C ALA A 17 6.12 8.65 19.39
N LEU A 18 6.70 7.71 20.16
CA LEU A 18 7.22 6.45 19.60
C LEU A 18 6.11 5.55 19.05
N ALA A 19 4.98 5.43 19.75
CA ALA A 19 3.86 4.61 19.32
C ALA A 19 3.27 5.11 17.98
N THR A 20 3.08 6.43 17.86
CA THR A 20 2.59 7.05 16.62
C THR A 20 3.60 6.94 15.48
N LEU A 21 4.91 7.09 15.76
CA LEU A 21 5.97 6.88 14.79
C LEU A 21 5.95 5.44 14.25
N ILE A 22 5.94 4.43 15.12
CA ILE A 22 5.92 3.02 14.73
C ILE A 22 4.65 2.70 13.92
N ALA A 23 3.49 3.21 14.35
CA ALA A 23 2.24 3.02 13.61
C ALA A 23 2.30 3.63 12.20
N ALA A 24 2.84 4.85 12.07
CA ALA A 24 2.95 5.54 10.79
C ALA A 24 3.93 4.84 9.83
N PHE A 25 5.11 4.41 10.32
CA PHE A 25 6.09 3.70 9.49
C PHE A 25 5.68 2.26 9.19
N GLY A 26 5.04 1.57 10.13
CA GLY A 26 4.64 0.18 9.98
C GLY A 26 3.47 -0.04 9.02
N SER A 27 2.62 0.98 8.82
CA SER A 27 1.40 0.84 8.00
C SER A 27 1.37 1.80 6.82
N SER A 28 1.29 3.11 7.07
CA SER A 28 1.07 4.12 6.03
C SER A 28 2.27 4.28 5.10
N PHE A 29 3.50 4.24 5.63
CA PHE A 29 4.70 4.28 4.81
C PHE A 29 4.83 3.04 3.92
N GLN A 30 4.60 1.85 4.49
CA GLN A 30 4.63 0.60 3.73
C GLN A 30 3.58 0.60 2.60
N TYR A 31 2.36 1.09 2.87
CA TYR A 31 1.33 1.26 1.85
C TYR A 31 1.79 2.19 0.72
N GLY A 32 2.30 3.38 1.06
CA GLY A 32 2.80 4.35 0.09
C GLY A 32 3.97 3.80 -0.73
N TYR A 33 4.88 3.05 -0.11
CA TYR A 33 5.99 2.38 -0.80
C TYR A 33 5.48 1.40 -1.86
N ASN A 34 4.53 0.51 -1.53
CA ASN A 34 4.01 -0.47 -2.49
C ASN A 34 3.29 0.19 -3.68
N VAL A 35 2.59 1.30 -3.45
CA VAL A 35 1.97 2.09 -4.53
C VAL A 35 3.03 2.73 -5.43
N ALA A 36 4.11 3.26 -4.86
CA ALA A 36 5.17 3.92 -5.63
C ALA A 36 6.07 2.91 -6.36
N ALA A 37 6.38 1.78 -5.71
CA ALA A 37 7.31 0.77 -6.18
C ALA A 37 6.84 0.06 -7.46
N VAL A 38 5.55 0.05 -7.76
CA VAL A 38 5.03 -0.51 -9.03
C VAL A 38 5.13 0.45 -10.20
N ASN A 39 5.26 1.76 -9.97
CA ASN A 39 5.28 2.77 -11.04
C ASN A 39 6.66 2.87 -11.72
N SER A 40 7.74 2.92 -10.93
CA SER A 40 9.10 3.07 -11.46
C SER A 40 9.58 1.90 -12.34
N PRO A 41 9.34 0.62 -12.01
CA PRO A 41 9.74 -0.51 -12.83
C PRO A 41 8.70 -0.91 -13.88
N SER A 42 7.66 -0.11 -14.11
CA SER A 42 6.54 -0.48 -14.99
C SER A 42 6.98 -0.84 -16.42
N GLU A 43 7.97 -0.14 -16.96
CA GLU A 43 8.54 -0.43 -18.29
C GLU A 43 9.34 -1.74 -18.30
N PHE A 44 10.19 -1.95 -17.29
CA PHE A 44 10.99 -3.18 -17.15
C PHE A 44 10.10 -4.41 -16.91
N MET A 45 9.01 -4.27 -16.16
CA MET A 45 8.03 -5.33 -15.92
C MET A 45 7.27 -5.70 -17.19
N GLN A 46 6.89 -4.71 -18.00
CA GLN A 46 6.25 -4.95 -19.30
C GLN A 46 7.20 -5.62 -20.30
N GLN A 47 8.49 -5.25 -20.29
CA GLN A 47 9.52 -5.94 -21.08
C GLN A 47 9.66 -7.40 -20.63
N PHE A 48 9.74 -7.65 -19.32
CA PHE A 48 9.78 -9.01 -18.77
C PHE A 48 8.56 -9.85 -19.18
N TYR A 49 7.37 -9.24 -19.25
CA TYR A 49 6.15 -9.92 -19.72
C TYR A 49 6.27 -10.32 -21.19
N ASN A 50 6.81 -9.45 -22.04
CA ASN A 50 7.04 -9.75 -23.44
C ASN A 50 8.10 -10.85 -23.62
N ASP A 51 9.23 -10.75 -22.94
CA ASP A 51 10.32 -11.73 -23.02
C ASP A 51 9.86 -13.13 -22.57
N THR A 52 9.10 -13.19 -21.47
CA THR A 52 8.53 -14.46 -20.96
C THR A 52 7.50 -15.05 -21.93
N TYR A 53 6.73 -14.21 -22.61
CA TYR A 53 5.74 -14.67 -23.59
C TYR A 53 6.42 -15.18 -24.87
N TYR A 54 7.47 -14.49 -25.31
CA TYR A 54 8.29 -14.87 -26.47
C TYR A 54 9.00 -16.20 -26.24
N ASP A 55 9.60 -16.42 -25.06
CA ASP A 55 10.25 -17.71 -24.72
C ASP A 55 9.27 -18.90 -24.78
N ARG A 56 7.98 -18.67 -24.52
CA ARG A 56 6.95 -19.73 -24.47
C ARG A 56 6.26 -19.98 -25.81
N ASN A 57 6.05 -18.94 -26.61
CA ASN A 57 5.21 -19.00 -27.80
C ASN A 57 5.95 -18.60 -29.09
N GLU A 58 7.23 -18.21 -28.99
CA GLU A 58 8.08 -17.72 -30.08
C GLU A 58 7.51 -16.48 -30.80
N GLU A 59 6.57 -15.78 -30.16
CA GLU A 59 5.88 -14.59 -30.67
C GLU A 59 5.89 -13.47 -29.63
N ASN A 60 5.92 -12.21 -30.06
CA ASN A 60 5.80 -11.07 -29.16
C ASN A 60 4.35 -10.88 -28.71
N ILE A 61 4.15 -10.40 -27.48
CA ILE A 61 2.82 -10.14 -26.97
C ILE A 61 2.19 -8.93 -27.69
N GLU A 62 0.90 -9.06 -27.99
CA GLU A 62 0.12 -7.99 -28.61
C GLU A 62 -0.09 -6.84 -27.62
N SER A 63 -0.02 -5.59 -28.10
CA SER A 63 0.05 -4.38 -27.26
C SER A 63 -1.17 -4.20 -26.34
N PHE A 64 -2.37 -4.52 -26.82
CA PHE A 64 -3.58 -4.49 -26.00
C PHE A 64 -3.51 -5.55 -24.90
N THR A 65 -3.12 -6.78 -25.23
CA THR A 65 -2.96 -7.88 -24.27
C THR A 65 -1.91 -7.56 -23.20
N LEU A 66 -0.78 -6.94 -23.55
CA LEU A 66 0.24 -6.48 -22.60
C LEU A 66 -0.32 -5.43 -21.63
N THR A 67 -1.03 -4.45 -22.17
CA THR A 67 -1.65 -3.37 -21.38
C THR A 67 -2.71 -3.94 -20.42
N LEU A 68 -3.51 -4.91 -20.87
CA LEU A 68 -4.47 -5.62 -20.02
C LEU A 68 -3.79 -6.38 -18.89
N LEU A 69 -2.72 -7.12 -19.18
CA LEU A 69 -1.99 -7.90 -18.18
C LEU A 69 -1.33 -7.01 -17.12
N TRP A 70 -0.74 -5.90 -17.56
CA TRP A 70 -0.19 -4.88 -16.65
C TRP A 70 -1.29 -4.22 -15.80
N SER A 71 -2.41 -3.84 -16.42
CA SER A 71 -3.56 -3.25 -15.72
C SER A 71 -4.13 -4.20 -14.66
N LEU A 72 -4.25 -5.49 -15.00
CA LEU A 72 -4.67 -6.52 -14.06
C LEU A 72 -3.69 -6.60 -12.88
N THR A 73 -2.39 -6.63 -13.15
CA THR A 73 -1.34 -6.66 -12.12
C THR A 73 -1.47 -5.48 -11.14
N VAL A 74 -1.60 -4.25 -11.65
CA VAL A 74 -1.74 -3.04 -10.82
C VAL A 74 -3.07 -3.02 -10.06
N SER A 75 -4.16 -3.51 -10.68
CA SER A 75 -5.50 -3.53 -10.06
C SER A 75 -5.63 -4.52 -8.88
N MET A 76 -4.78 -5.54 -8.81
CA MET A 76 -4.77 -6.48 -7.69
C MET A 76 -4.36 -5.81 -6.37
N PHE A 77 -3.62 -4.70 -6.42
CA PHE A 77 -3.26 -3.93 -5.22
C PHE A 77 -4.48 -3.32 -4.50
N PRO A 78 -5.31 -2.46 -5.12
CA PRO A 78 -6.52 -1.94 -4.47
C PRO A 78 -7.56 -3.04 -4.20
N PHE A 79 -7.60 -4.11 -5.01
CA PHE A 79 -8.47 -5.26 -4.74
C PHE A 79 -8.09 -5.99 -3.44
N GLY A 80 -6.80 -6.20 -3.18
CA GLY A 80 -6.32 -6.71 -1.90
C GLY A 80 -6.70 -5.79 -0.73
N GLY A 81 -6.59 -4.47 -0.94
CA GLY A 81 -7.08 -3.45 -0.01
C GLY A 81 -8.57 -3.59 0.32
N PHE A 82 -9.40 -3.78 -0.70
CA PHE A 82 -10.83 -4.04 -0.55
C PHE A 82 -11.11 -5.28 0.33
N ILE A 83 -10.48 -6.41 0.04
CA ILE A 83 -10.65 -7.63 0.85
C ILE A 83 -10.15 -7.42 2.29
N SER A 84 -8.99 -6.76 2.45
CA SER A 84 -8.43 -6.48 3.78
C SER A 84 -9.37 -5.63 4.65
N SER A 85 -10.08 -4.67 4.05
CA SER A 85 -11.04 -3.81 4.74
C SER A 85 -12.27 -4.57 5.27
N LEU A 86 -12.61 -5.70 4.63
CA LEU A 86 -13.71 -6.57 5.10
C LEU A 86 -13.27 -7.45 6.27
N VAL A 87 -12.01 -7.90 6.27
CA VAL A 87 -11.48 -8.82 7.28
C VAL A 87 -10.99 -8.10 8.54
N VAL A 88 -10.51 -6.86 8.41
CA VAL A 88 -9.86 -6.10 9.50
C VAL A 88 -10.75 -5.97 10.74
N GLY A 89 -12.06 -5.77 10.58
CA GLY A 89 -12.98 -5.62 11.71
C GLY A 89 -13.04 -6.86 12.60
N ASN A 90 -13.10 -8.06 12.02
CA ASN A 90 -13.07 -9.31 12.79
C ASN A 90 -11.69 -9.56 13.41
N LEU A 91 -10.62 -9.18 12.71
CA LEU A 91 -9.25 -9.41 13.16
C LEU A 91 -8.89 -8.54 14.37
N VAL A 92 -9.17 -7.24 14.31
CA VAL A 92 -8.93 -6.28 15.41
C VAL A 92 -9.73 -6.67 16.64
N ASN A 93 -11.00 -7.06 16.47
CA ASN A 93 -11.83 -7.52 17.60
C ASN A 93 -11.32 -8.80 18.28
N LYS A 94 -10.49 -9.61 17.61
CA LYS A 94 -9.94 -10.86 18.16
C LYS A 94 -8.52 -10.73 18.70
N LEU A 95 -7.69 -9.91 18.07
CA LEU A 95 -6.25 -9.81 18.37
C LEU A 95 -5.86 -8.56 19.15
N GLY A 96 -6.74 -7.56 19.21
CA GLY A 96 -6.42 -6.22 19.70
C GLY A 96 -6.15 -5.26 18.56
#